data_AF-A0A8H3WZH3-F1
#
_entry.id   AF-A0A8H3WZH3-F1
#
_cell.length_a   1.000
_cell.length_b   1.000
_cell.length_c   1.000
_cell.angle_alpha   90.00
_cell.angle_beta   90.00
_cell.angle_gamma   90.00
#
_symmetry.space_group_name_H-M   'P 1'
#
loop_
_entity.id
_entity.type
_entity.pdbx_description
1 polymer ?
#
loop_
_entity_poly.entity_id
_entity_poly.type
_entity_poly.pdbx_seq_one_letter_code
_entity_poly.pdbx_strand_id
1 'polypeptide(L)'
;MISSFRRLPPRILANFKIQKCLFSLNASFMKEKNDKESVNAHSLVTSICSTVMVLPVIKEIIEEMMKMSKEYMEKLEEKNQEILKMSKECTEKFEAKNAQLETKNKEHIQQLEAKNKEHVQQLEAKNKEHVQQLEAKNTQLEAKNKEYVQQLEAKNKEHNEEVDKLKEKQKDDALDFFLRSQELVRLQRVCNVRAALEYVRSCISSKKGEDTLLYEPVDKVLERLSNDQRFKEYLIKTCEKNQVNIEAVKKCISGLCHTSSKELHGYDKVVIFEKDWAVNEIIALGLIFKYYGIPFEYMNANEQLVKFSYKLALR
;
A
#
# COMPACT_ATOMS: atom_id res chain seq x y z
N MET A 1 59.94 36.48 18.89
CA MET A 1 61.15 37.30 19.15
C MET A 1 61.92 36.69 20.32
N ILE A 2 63.01 35.97 20.06
CA ILE A 2 64.03 35.65 21.06
C ILE A 2 65.37 35.84 20.37
N SER A 3 66.01 36.99 20.60
CA SER A 3 67.37 37.29 20.17
C SER A 3 68.35 36.55 21.07
N SER A 4 68.78 35.35 20.65
CA SER A 4 69.83 34.61 21.35
C SER A 4 71.21 35.01 20.79
N PHE A 5 71.89 35.91 21.51
CA PHE A 5 73.32 36.14 21.31
C PHE A 5 74.08 34.85 21.67
N ARG A 6 74.49 34.08 20.66
CA ARG A 6 75.34 32.89 20.87
C ARG A 6 76.71 33.36 21.35
N ARG A 7 77.01 33.17 22.64
CA ARG A 7 78.37 33.29 23.19
C ARG A 7 79.27 32.32 22.43
N LEU A 8 80.37 32.82 21.88
CA LEU A 8 81.36 32.00 21.19
C LEU A 8 81.92 30.93 22.16
N PRO A 9 82.09 29.68 21.71
CA PRO A 9 82.66 28.62 22.52
C PRO A 9 84.02 29.03 23.13
N PRO A 10 84.33 28.65 24.38
CA PRO A 10 85.58 29.01 25.06
C PRO A 10 86.86 28.71 24.25
N ARG A 11 86.84 27.68 23.41
CA ARG A 11 87.96 27.34 22.49
C ARG A 11 88.21 28.42 21.43
N ILE A 12 87.15 29.05 20.89
CA ILE A 12 87.29 30.15 19.93
C ILE A 12 87.85 31.39 20.64
N LEU A 13 87.45 31.64 21.89
CA LEU A 13 87.97 32.74 22.70
C LEU A 13 89.46 32.59 23.04
N ALA A 14 89.91 31.35 23.31
CA ALA A 14 91.32 31.04 23.55
C ALA A 14 92.18 31.24 22.30
N ASN A 15 91.73 30.76 21.14
CA ASN A 15 92.40 31.00 19.86
C ASN A 15 92.50 32.50 19.52
N PHE A 16 91.46 33.27 19.83
CA PHE A 16 91.46 34.72 19.64
C PHE A 16 92.50 35.43 20.53
N LYS A 17 92.70 34.97 21.77
CA LYS A 17 93.73 35.51 22.67
C LYS A 17 95.15 35.17 22.22
N ILE A 18 95.37 33.95 21.71
CA ILE A 18 96.67 33.52 21.16
C ILE A 18 97.00 34.30 19.88
N GLN A 19 96.05 34.42 18.94
CA GLN A 19 96.23 35.25 17.75
C GLN A 19 96.52 36.71 18.12
N LYS A 20 95.82 37.27 19.11
CA LYS A 20 96.07 38.64 19.58
C LYS A 20 97.48 38.82 20.16
N CYS A 21 98.02 37.83 20.88
CA CYS A 21 99.40 37.88 21.37
C CYS A 21 100.42 37.78 20.22
N LEU A 22 100.20 36.90 19.23
CA LEU A 22 101.07 36.78 18.06
C LEU A 22 101.09 38.06 17.23
N PHE A 23 99.93 38.70 17.02
CA PHE A 23 99.87 39.99 16.33
C PHE A 23 100.57 41.11 17.11
N SER A 24 100.47 41.12 18.45
CA SER A 24 101.19 42.10 19.28
C SER A 24 102.71 41.92 19.19
N LEU A 25 103.21 40.68 19.21
CA LEU A 25 104.63 40.39 19.04
C LEU A 25 105.14 40.81 17.67
N ASN A 26 104.37 40.53 16.61
CA ASN A 26 104.73 40.93 15.25
C ASN A 26 104.72 42.47 15.09
N ALA A 27 103.79 43.16 15.73
CA ALA A 27 103.73 44.62 15.74
C ALA A 27 104.94 45.24 16.48
N SER A 28 105.38 44.66 17.59
CA SER A 28 106.60 45.08 18.31
C SER A 28 107.85 44.90 17.45
N PHE A 29 107.95 43.77 16.74
CA PHE A 29 109.08 43.47 15.86
C PHE A 29 109.16 44.41 14.64
N MET A 30 108.00 44.80 14.09
CA MET A 30 107.94 45.80 13.01
C MET A 30 108.25 47.21 13.50
N LYS A 31 107.90 47.56 14.74
CA LYS A 31 108.26 48.85 15.35
C LYS A 31 109.77 48.99 15.56
N GLU A 32 110.44 47.89 15.87
CA GLU A 32 111.90 47.86 16.01
C GLU A 32 112.67 47.98 14.68
N LYS A 33 112.01 47.68 13.54
CA LYS A 33 112.59 47.83 12.20
C LYS A 33 112.53 49.25 11.65
N ASN A 34 111.62 50.11 12.11
CA ASN A 34 111.46 51.47 11.59
C ASN A 34 112.27 52.54 12.35
N ASP A 35 112.81 52.25 13.52
CA ASP A 35 113.59 53.19 14.34
C ASP A 35 115.11 52.93 14.31
N LYS A 36 115.64 52.24 13.30
CA LYS A 36 117.09 51.97 13.17
C LYS A 36 117.65 52.37 11.80
N GLU A 37 117.53 53.66 11.48
CA GLU A 37 118.53 54.41 10.70
C GLU A 37 119.27 55.38 11.64
N SER A 38 120.15 54.84 12.50
CA SER A 38 121.48 55.39 12.75
C SER A 38 122.25 54.47 13.69
N VAL A 39 123.22 53.78 13.10
CA VAL A 39 124.56 53.48 13.61
C VAL A 39 124.71 53.39 15.14
N ASN A 40 124.83 52.16 15.66
CA ASN A 40 125.96 51.85 16.56
C ASN A 40 126.32 50.36 16.54
N ALA A 41 127.44 50.03 15.89
CA ALA A 41 127.99 48.67 15.72
C ALA A 41 128.70 48.14 17.00
N HIS A 42 128.23 48.54 18.18
CA HIS A 42 128.81 48.15 19.48
C HIS A 42 127.82 47.47 20.45
N SER A 43 126.61 47.11 20.00
CA SER A 43 125.66 46.29 20.77
C SER A 43 125.36 44.91 20.13
N LEU A 44 126.08 44.55 19.05
CA LEU A 44 125.94 43.25 18.39
C LEU A 44 126.74 42.13 19.09
N VAL A 45 127.70 42.47 19.97
CA VAL A 45 128.59 41.51 20.63
C VAL A 45 128.11 41.16 22.06
N THR A 46 127.38 42.05 22.72
CA THR A 46 126.71 41.78 24.01
C THR A 46 125.39 41.02 23.87
N SER A 47 124.88 40.86 22.64
CA SER A 47 123.66 40.10 22.33
C SER A 47 123.93 38.60 22.09
N ILE A 48 125.18 38.19 21.92
CA ILE A 48 125.59 36.80 21.62
C ILE A 48 126.04 36.05 22.90
N CYS A 49 126.50 36.76 23.94
CA CYS A 49 126.84 36.16 25.24
C CYS A 49 125.63 35.89 26.17
N SER A 50 124.51 36.59 26.00
CA SER A 50 123.28 36.29 26.75
C SER A 50 122.51 35.09 26.18
N THR A 51 122.77 34.68 24.93
CA THR A 51 122.08 33.57 24.26
C THR A 51 122.57 32.19 24.73
N VAL A 52 123.84 32.09 25.17
CA VAL A 52 124.43 30.83 25.65
C VAL A 52 123.96 30.45 27.06
N MET A 53 123.59 31.43 27.89
CA MET A 53 123.05 31.23 29.24
C MET A 53 121.56 30.86 29.28
N VAL A 54 120.84 30.95 28.15
CA VAL A 54 119.39 30.68 28.06
C VAL A 54 119.08 29.26 27.54
N LEU A 55 120.06 28.58 26.95
CA LEU A 55 119.93 27.20 26.46
C LEU A 55 119.53 26.16 27.53
N PRO A 56 120.04 26.19 28.78
CA PRO A 56 119.61 25.28 29.83
C PRO A 56 118.14 25.49 30.23
N VAL A 57 117.71 26.76 30.30
CA VAL A 57 116.32 27.14 30.61
C VAL A 57 115.37 26.70 29.49
N ILE A 58 115.78 26.82 28.22
CA ILE A 58 115.02 26.31 27.08
C ILE A 58 114.88 24.79 27.14
N LYS A 59 115.94 24.07 27.55
CA LYS A 59 115.90 22.60 27.69
C LYS A 59 114.91 22.15 28.78
N GLU A 60 114.92 22.79 29.94
CA GLU A 60 113.96 22.50 31.03
C GLU A 60 112.51 22.78 30.59
N ILE A 61 112.27 23.90 29.91
CA ILE A 61 110.93 24.22 29.35
C ILE A 61 110.48 23.15 28.34
N ILE A 62 111.38 22.69 27.46
CA ILE A 62 111.06 21.65 26.48
C ILE A 62 110.74 20.32 27.18
N GLU A 63 111.49 19.93 28.20
CA GLU A 63 111.24 18.71 28.97
C GLU A 63 109.90 18.76 29.73
N GLU A 64 109.58 19.89 30.38
CA GLU A 64 108.26 20.09 31.00
C GLU A 64 107.13 20.08 29.97
N MET A 65 107.31 20.72 28.81
CA MET A 65 106.34 20.67 27.72
C MET A 65 106.13 19.25 27.20
N MET A 66 107.20 18.45 27.04
CA MET A 66 107.08 17.06 26.62
C MET A 66 106.35 16.21 27.67
N LYS A 67 106.63 16.40 28.96
CA LYS A 67 105.94 15.71 30.05
C LYS A 67 104.45 16.05 30.08
N MET A 68 104.10 17.34 30.04
CA MET A 68 102.72 17.81 29.99
C MET A 68 101.99 17.30 28.74
N SER A 69 102.67 17.29 27.59
CA SER A 69 102.14 16.74 26.34
C SER A 69 101.87 15.23 26.45
N LYS A 70 102.77 14.47 27.09
CA LYS A 70 102.60 13.04 27.29
C LYS A 70 101.40 12.74 28.20
N GLU A 71 101.32 13.40 29.35
CA GLU A 71 100.18 13.25 30.28
C GLU A 71 98.86 13.66 29.61
N TYR A 72 98.87 14.68 28.75
CA TYR A 72 97.70 15.09 27.98
C TYR A 72 97.27 14.03 26.97
N MET A 73 98.23 13.41 26.26
CA MET A 73 97.94 12.33 25.31
C MET A 73 97.40 11.07 26.00
N GLU A 74 97.95 10.68 27.15
CA GLU A 74 97.44 9.56 27.94
C GLU A 74 95.99 9.82 28.41
N LYS A 75 95.71 11.01 28.97
CA LYS A 75 94.34 11.40 29.36
C LYS A 75 93.38 11.46 28.17
N LEU A 76 93.86 11.86 27.00
CA LEU A 76 93.07 11.88 25.78
C LEU A 76 92.74 10.47 25.31
N GLU A 77 93.69 9.55 25.38
CA GLU A 77 93.52 8.14 25.03
C GLU A 77 92.54 7.44 25.97
N GLU A 78 92.67 7.64 27.29
CA GLU A 78 91.71 7.12 28.27
C GLU A 78 90.28 7.60 28.00
N LYS A 79 90.10 8.90 27.72
CA LYS A 79 88.79 9.46 27.36
C LYS A 79 88.25 8.89 26.05
N ASN A 80 89.12 8.68 25.05
CA ASN A 80 88.71 8.06 23.79
C ASN A 80 88.25 6.61 24.03
N GLN A 81 88.95 5.86 24.88
CA GLN A 81 88.55 4.50 25.25
C GLN A 81 87.22 4.47 26.02
N GLU A 82 87.01 5.40 26.96
CA GLU A 82 85.75 5.54 27.70
C GLU A 82 84.59 5.88 26.76
N ILE A 83 84.78 6.83 25.83
CA ILE A 83 83.78 7.17 24.79
C ILE A 83 83.46 5.94 23.94
N LEU A 84 84.48 5.18 23.55
CA LEU A 84 84.31 4.00 22.70
C LEU A 84 83.55 2.88 23.45
N LYS A 85 83.82 2.71 24.76
CA LYS A 85 83.06 1.79 25.63
C LYS A 85 81.61 2.23 25.79
N MET A 86 81.37 3.50 26.12
CA MET A 86 80.00 4.04 26.23
C MET A 86 79.24 3.95 24.91
N SER A 87 79.91 4.20 23.78
CA SER A 87 79.30 4.09 22.45
C SER A 87 78.86 2.66 22.16
N LYS A 88 79.70 1.65 22.48
CA LYS A 88 79.34 0.23 22.33
C LYS A 88 78.17 -0.17 23.22
N GLU A 89 78.19 0.23 24.49
CA GLU A 89 77.07 -0.05 25.41
C GLU A 89 75.78 0.64 24.93
N CYS A 90 75.88 1.83 24.34
CA CYS A 90 74.74 2.54 23.78
C CYS A 90 74.15 1.81 22.56
N THR A 91 75.00 1.33 21.64
CA THR A 91 74.54 0.58 20.47
C THR A 91 73.91 -0.75 20.86
N GLU A 92 74.52 -1.50 21.79
CA GLU A 92 73.96 -2.77 22.28
C GLU A 92 72.60 -2.57 22.97
N LYS A 93 72.46 -1.52 23.80
CA LYS A 93 71.17 -1.18 24.42
C LYS A 93 70.12 -0.76 23.39
N PHE A 94 70.54 -0.06 22.33
CA PHE A 94 69.64 0.35 21.26
C PHE A 94 69.16 -0.86 20.44
N GLU A 95 70.06 -1.75 20.05
CA GLU A 95 69.75 -2.98 19.32
C GLU A 95 68.84 -3.91 20.14
N ALA A 96 69.13 -4.09 21.44
CA ALA A 96 68.30 -4.88 22.33
C ALA A 96 66.87 -4.31 22.47
N LYS A 97 66.73 -2.98 22.57
CA LYS A 97 65.41 -2.33 22.57
C LYS A 97 64.68 -2.49 21.24
N ASN A 98 65.39 -2.40 20.12
CA ASN A 98 64.79 -2.59 18.81
C ASN A 98 64.29 -4.03 18.61
N ALA A 99 65.09 -5.03 18.99
CA ALA A 99 64.69 -6.43 18.97
C ALA A 99 63.47 -6.71 19.88
N GLN A 100 63.43 -6.10 21.07
CA GLN A 100 62.27 -6.21 21.96
C GLN A 100 61.00 -5.59 21.34
N LEU A 101 61.14 -4.44 20.66
CA LEU A 101 60.03 -3.77 19.98
C LEU A 101 59.51 -4.62 18.81
N GLU A 102 60.38 -5.23 18.02
CA GLU A 102 60.01 -6.13 16.92
C GLU A 102 59.24 -7.35 17.43
N THR A 103 59.68 -7.99 18.53
CA THR A 103 58.96 -9.12 19.13
C THR A 103 57.58 -8.70 19.63
N LYS A 104 57.46 -7.58 20.35
CA LYS A 104 56.17 -7.05 20.80
C LYS A 104 55.23 -6.71 19.64
N ASN A 105 55.76 -6.15 18.56
CA ASN A 105 54.97 -5.84 17.37
C ASN A 105 54.45 -7.11 16.69
N LYS A 106 55.28 -8.16 16.59
CA LYS A 106 54.85 -9.46 16.05
C LYS A 106 53.75 -10.10 16.90
N GLU A 107 53.90 -10.10 18.22
CA GLU A 107 52.88 -10.61 19.15
C GLU A 107 51.56 -9.83 19.02
N HIS A 108 51.62 -8.51 18.94
CA HIS A 108 50.43 -7.67 18.78
C HIS A 108 49.72 -7.93 17.45
N ILE A 109 50.47 -8.10 16.35
CA ILE A 109 49.89 -8.47 15.04
C ILE A 109 49.18 -9.82 15.13
N GLN A 110 49.81 -10.84 15.72
CA GLN A 110 49.19 -12.16 15.89
C GLN A 110 47.92 -12.12 16.74
N GLN A 111 47.89 -11.32 17.81
CA GLN A 111 46.70 -11.14 18.62
C GLN A 111 45.57 -10.44 17.85
N LEU A 112 45.89 -9.44 17.02
CA LEU A 112 44.91 -8.78 16.16
C LEU A 112 44.35 -9.72 15.10
N GLU A 113 45.20 -10.53 14.46
CA GLU A 113 44.77 -11.54 13.48
C GLU A 113 43.86 -12.60 14.11
N ALA A 114 44.21 -13.09 15.32
CA ALA A 114 43.39 -14.04 16.06
C ALA A 114 42.02 -13.46 16.44
N LYS A 115 41.99 -12.24 16.98
CA LYS A 115 40.73 -11.55 17.33
C LYS A 115 39.87 -11.27 16.11
N ASN A 116 40.48 -10.86 15.00
CA ASN A 116 39.75 -10.63 13.74
C ASN A 116 39.13 -11.93 13.22
N LYS A 117 39.87 -13.05 13.28
CA LYS A 117 39.35 -14.36 12.87
C LYS A 117 38.16 -14.80 13.73
N GLU A 118 38.23 -14.61 15.05
CA GLU A 118 37.12 -14.90 15.96
C GLU A 118 35.90 -14.04 15.64
N HIS A 119 36.09 -12.73 15.44
CA HIS A 119 35.00 -11.82 15.10
C HIS A 119 34.32 -12.18 13.77
N VAL A 120 35.09 -12.57 12.75
CA VAL A 120 34.55 -13.06 11.47
C VAL A 120 33.71 -14.33 11.67
N GLN A 121 34.19 -15.30 12.45
CA GLN A 121 33.44 -16.52 12.74
C GLN A 121 32.13 -16.24 13.50
N GLN A 122 32.15 -15.31 14.46
CA GLN A 122 30.94 -14.89 15.19
C GLN A 122 29.93 -14.20 14.25
N LEU A 123 30.39 -13.36 13.33
CA LEU A 123 29.52 -12.73 12.33
C LEU A 123 28.91 -13.76 11.37
N GLU A 124 29.69 -14.73 10.89
CA GLU A 124 29.18 -15.81 10.04
C GLU A 124 28.12 -16.66 10.75
N ALA A 125 28.34 -16.99 12.02
CA ALA A 125 27.39 -17.75 12.83
C ALA A 125 26.08 -16.97 13.04
N LYS A 126 26.15 -15.69 13.42
CA LYS A 126 24.98 -14.82 13.57
C LYS A 126 24.23 -14.65 12.26
N ASN A 127 24.93 -14.50 11.15
CA ASN A 127 24.30 -14.36 9.84
C ASN A 127 23.55 -15.63 9.42
N LYS A 128 24.13 -16.82 9.68
CA LYS A 128 23.45 -18.11 9.44
C LYS A 128 22.18 -18.23 10.29
N GLU A 129 22.23 -17.86 11.56
CA GLU A 129 21.05 -17.87 12.43
C GLU A 129 19.95 -16.91 11.92
N HIS A 130 20.31 -15.69 11.52
CA HIS A 130 19.36 -14.74 10.95
C HIS A 130 18.71 -15.26 9.67
N VAL A 131 19.47 -15.89 8.77
CA VAL A 131 18.93 -16.50 7.54
C VAL A 131 17.92 -17.60 7.88
N GLN A 132 18.25 -18.51 8.81
CA GLN A 132 17.33 -19.58 9.24
C GLN A 132 16.04 -19.01 9.86
N GLN A 133 16.14 -17.95 10.68
CA GLN A 133 14.97 -17.29 11.24
C GLN A 133 14.08 -16.64 10.17
N LEU A 134 14.68 -16.06 9.12
CA LEU A 134 13.94 -15.48 7.99
C LEU A 134 13.22 -16.56 7.17
N GLU A 135 13.89 -17.67 6.87
CA GLU A 135 13.30 -18.81 6.15
C GLU A 135 12.11 -19.42 6.92
N ALA A 136 12.25 -19.59 8.24
CA ALA A 136 11.18 -20.07 9.10
C ALA A 136 9.98 -19.12 9.12
N LYS A 137 10.21 -17.81 9.25
CA LYS A 137 9.15 -16.78 9.19
C LYS A 137 8.47 -16.75 7.82
N ASN A 138 9.22 -16.90 6.73
CA ASN A 138 8.65 -16.91 5.38
C ASN A 138 7.76 -18.14 5.17
N THR A 139 8.21 -19.32 5.60
CA THR A 139 7.41 -20.56 5.55
C THR A 139 6.11 -20.44 6.35
N GLN A 140 6.19 -19.83 7.54
CA GLN A 140 5.00 -19.58 8.37
C GLN A 140 4.02 -18.60 7.69
N LEU A 141 4.54 -17.56 7.03
CA LEU A 141 3.73 -16.58 6.31
C LEU A 141 3.02 -17.23 5.11
N GLU A 142 3.73 -18.06 4.34
CA GLU A 142 3.16 -18.81 3.22
C GLU A 142 2.03 -19.76 3.65
N ALA A 143 2.21 -20.46 4.78
CA ALA A 143 1.16 -21.31 5.35
C ALA A 143 -0.09 -20.51 5.75
N LYS A 144 0.09 -19.38 6.43
CA LYS A 144 -1.02 -18.48 6.81
C LYS A 144 -1.74 -17.90 5.60
N ASN A 145 -1.00 -17.51 4.56
CA ASN A 145 -1.58 -16.99 3.33
C ASN A 145 -2.42 -18.06 2.62
N LYS A 146 -1.94 -19.31 2.57
CA LYS A 146 -2.69 -20.43 1.99
C LYS A 146 -3.99 -20.70 2.73
N GLU A 147 -3.97 -20.68 4.06
CA GLU A 147 -5.17 -20.82 4.90
C GLU A 147 -6.16 -19.69 4.65
N TYR A 148 -5.68 -18.44 4.60
CA TYR A 148 -6.51 -17.28 4.33
C TYR A 148 -7.19 -17.34 2.96
N VAL A 149 -6.48 -17.77 1.92
CA VAL A 149 -7.04 -17.98 0.57
C VAL A 149 -8.14 -19.05 0.60
N GLN A 150 -7.92 -20.17 1.28
CA GLN A 150 -8.94 -21.23 1.41
C GLN A 150 -10.20 -20.75 2.15
N GLN A 151 -10.04 -19.94 3.21
CA GLN A 151 -11.16 -19.34 3.92
C GLN A 151 -11.97 -18.37 3.03
N LEU A 152 -11.29 -17.58 2.20
CA LEU A 152 -11.95 -16.68 1.24
C LEU A 152 -12.72 -17.46 0.16
N GLU A 153 -12.13 -18.52 -0.39
CA GLU A 153 -12.80 -19.39 -1.37
C GLU A 153 -14.06 -20.05 -0.80
N ALA A 154 -13.99 -20.54 0.45
CA ALA A 154 -15.14 -21.13 1.13
C ALA A 154 -16.28 -20.11 1.33
N LYS A 155 -15.96 -18.90 1.82
CA LYS A 155 -16.95 -17.83 1.99
C LYS A 155 -17.56 -17.37 0.67
N ASN A 156 -16.77 -17.26 -0.40
CA ASN A 156 -17.28 -16.91 -1.72
C ASN A 156 -18.22 -17.97 -2.27
N LYS A 157 -17.93 -19.26 -2.03
CA LYS A 157 -18.83 -20.35 -2.41
C LYS A 157 -20.16 -20.29 -1.67
N GLU A 158 -20.14 -20.12 -0.35
CA GLU A 158 -21.35 -19.99 0.48
C GLU A 158 -22.21 -18.78 0.05
N HIS A 159 -21.57 -17.63 -0.18
CA HIS A 159 -22.26 -16.43 -0.64
C HIS A 159 -22.93 -16.63 -2.01
N ASN A 160 -22.28 -17.30 -2.96
CA ASN A 160 -22.86 -17.59 -4.26
C ASN A 160 -24.08 -18.53 -4.15
N GLU A 161 -24.02 -19.54 -3.29
CA GLU A 161 -25.16 -20.44 -3.02
C GLU A 161 -26.35 -19.69 -2.40
N GLU A 162 -26.09 -18.71 -1.52
CA GLU A 162 -27.14 -17.86 -0.95
C GLU A 162 -27.79 -16.94 -2.01
N VAL A 163 -26.98 -16.32 -2.86
CA VAL A 163 -27.46 -15.48 -3.98
C VAL A 163 -28.34 -16.29 -4.93
N ASP A 164 -27.98 -17.52 -5.26
CA ASP A 164 -28.78 -18.37 -6.15
C ASP A 164 -30.12 -18.78 -5.53
N LYS A 165 -30.15 -19.09 -4.22
CA LYS A 165 -31.39 -19.33 -3.48
C LYS A 165 -32.31 -18.10 -3.46
N LEU A 166 -31.75 -16.90 -3.28
CA LEU A 166 -32.51 -15.66 -3.32
C LEU A 166 -33.09 -15.36 -4.70
N LYS A 167 -32.34 -15.63 -5.78
CA LYS A 167 -32.84 -15.48 -7.15
C LYS A 167 -34.00 -16.41 -7.42
N GLU A 168 -33.95 -17.65 -6.97
CA GLU A 168 -35.05 -18.60 -7.18
C GLU A 168 -36.31 -18.16 -6.42
N LYS A 169 -36.16 -17.76 -5.15
CA LYS A 169 -37.26 -17.19 -4.38
C LYS A 169 -37.87 -15.95 -5.04
N GLN A 170 -37.04 -15.06 -5.61
CA GLN A 170 -37.53 -13.89 -6.34
C GLN A 170 -38.34 -14.26 -7.59
N LYS A 171 -37.99 -15.34 -8.29
CA LYS A 171 -38.79 -15.83 -9.43
C LYS A 171 -40.13 -16.39 -8.96
N ASP A 172 -40.14 -17.15 -7.87
CA ASP A 172 -41.36 -17.71 -7.29
C ASP A 172 -42.29 -16.59 -6.81
N ASP A 173 -41.76 -15.60 -6.09
CA ASP A 173 -42.51 -14.43 -5.62
C ASP A 173 -43.04 -13.59 -6.81
N ALA A 174 -42.25 -13.43 -7.87
CA ALA A 174 -42.68 -12.73 -9.08
C ALA A 174 -43.80 -13.48 -9.83
N LEU A 175 -43.73 -14.82 -9.87
CA LEU A 175 -44.76 -15.66 -10.49
C LEU A 175 -46.07 -15.62 -9.69
N ASP A 176 -46.02 -15.72 -8.35
CA ASP A 176 -47.19 -15.58 -7.48
C ASP A 176 -47.84 -14.21 -7.64
N PHE A 177 -47.03 -13.14 -7.66
CA PHE A 177 -47.52 -11.78 -7.90
C PHE A 177 -48.22 -11.64 -9.26
N PHE A 178 -47.64 -12.21 -10.33
CA PHE A 178 -48.23 -12.21 -11.66
C PHE A 178 -49.58 -12.93 -11.70
N LEU A 179 -49.67 -14.12 -11.12
CA LEU A 179 -50.92 -14.90 -11.07
C LEU A 179 -52.01 -14.17 -10.28
N ARG A 180 -51.69 -13.60 -9.11
CA ARG A 180 -52.65 -12.81 -8.32
C ARG A 180 -53.13 -11.57 -9.07
N SER A 181 -52.23 -10.89 -9.77
CA SER A 181 -52.58 -9.70 -10.57
C SER A 181 -53.53 -10.08 -11.70
N GLN A 182 -53.26 -11.19 -12.39
CA GLN A 182 -54.12 -11.68 -13.47
C GLN A 182 -55.52 -12.05 -12.95
N GLU A 183 -55.59 -12.70 -11.78
CA GLU A 183 -56.85 -13.02 -11.13
C GLU A 183 -57.62 -11.77 -10.72
N LEU A 184 -56.98 -10.77 -10.12
CA LEU A 184 -57.63 -9.50 -9.74
C LEU A 184 -58.27 -8.79 -10.93
N VAL A 185 -57.59 -8.76 -12.09
CA VAL A 185 -58.16 -8.18 -13.32
C VAL A 185 -59.35 -9.01 -13.79
N ARG A 186 -59.29 -10.35 -13.67
CA ARG A 186 -60.43 -11.23 -13.95
C ARG A 186 -61.63 -10.90 -13.06
N LEU A 187 -61.41 -10.79 -11.75
CA LEU A 187 -62.46 -10.44 -10.79
C LEU A 187 -63.09 -9.09 -11.15
N GLN A 188 -62.26 -8.07 -11.41
CA GLN A 188 -62.73 -6.73 -11.77
C GLN A 188 -63.67 -6.74 -12.99
N ARG A 189 -63.34 -7.51 -14.04
CA ARG A 189 -64.22 -7.64 -15.22
C ARG A 189 -65.56 -8.28 -14.87
N VAL A 190 -65.54 -9.35 -14.09
CA VAL A 190 -66.75 -10.05 -13.63
C VAL A 190 -67.63 -9.12 -12.79
N CYS A 191 -67.03 -8.31 -11.91
CA CYS A 191 -67.71 -7.31 -11.10
C CYS A 191 -68.40 -6.21 -11.93
N ASN A 192 -67.72 -5.72 -12.97
CA ASN A 192 -68.31 -4.72 -13.88
C ASN A 192 -69.53 -5.30 -14.62
N VAL A 193 -69.48 -6.58 -15.02
CA VAL A 193 -70.63 -7.29 -15.61
C VAL A 193 -71.77 -7.42 -14.59
N ARG A 194 -71.48 -7.79 -13.34
CA ARG A 194 -72.49 -7.86 -12.27
C ARG A 194 -73.22 -6.53 -12.11
N ALA A 195 -72.46 -5.45 -11.99
CA ALA A 195 -73.02 -4.13 -11.82
C ALA A 195 -73.88 -3.74 -13.04
N ALA A 196 -73.54 -4.21 -14.24
CA ALA A 196 -74.35 -4.04 -15.46
C ALA A 196 -75.72 -4.70 -15.33
N LEU A 197 -75.72 -5.93 -14.85
CA LEU A 197 -76.95 -6.71 -14.63
C LEU A 197 -77.82 -6.08 -13.54
N GLU A 198 -77.22 -5.48 -12.52
CA GLU A 198 -77.93 -4.70 -11.50
C GLU A 198 -78.62 -3.47 -12.08
N TYR A 199 -77.95 -2.75 -12.99
CA TYR A 199 -78.57 -1.65 -13.74
C TYR A 199 -79.74 -2.15 -14.59
N VAL A 200 -79.58 -3.27 -15.30
CA VAL A 200 -80.66 -3.90 -16.08
C VAL A 200 -81.85 -4.24 -15.19
N ARG A 201 -81.60 -4.82 -14.00
CA ARG A 201 -82.65 -5.10 -13.01
C ARG A 201 -83.40 -3.83 -12.65
N SER A 202 -82.70 -2.75 -12.33
CA SER A 202 -83.30 -1.45 -12.01
C SER A 202 -84.17 -0.92 -13.17
N CYS A 203 -83.69 -1.01 -14.41
CA CYS A 203 -84.45 -0.62 -15.60
C CYS A 203 -85.74 -1.45 -15.79
N ILE A 204 -85.71 -2.75 -15.51
CA ILE A 204 -86.89 -3.62 -15.61
C ILE A 204 -87.93 -3.24 -14.55
N SER A 205 -87.49 -3.02 -13.31
CA SER A 205 -88.37 -2.66 -12.19
C SER A 205 -89.05 -1.30 -12.42
N SER A 206 -88.31 -0.30 -12.91
CA SER A 206 -88.86 1.05 -13.16
C SER A 206 -90.02 1.09 -14.15
N LYS A 207 -90.06 0.19 -15.14
CA LYS A 207 -91.12 0.15 -16.17
C LYS A 207 -92.46 -0.36 -15.66
N LYS A 208 -92.48 -1.10 -14.54
CA LYS A 208 -93.69 -1.73 -14.01
C LYS A 208 -94.41 -0.87 -12.96
N GLY A 209 -93.80 0.21 -12.49
CA GLY A 209 -94.37 1.04 -11.42
C GLY A 209 -94.51 0.29 -10.07
N GLU A 210 -93.83 -0.84 -9.91
CA GLU A 210 -93.87 -1.68 -8.71
C GLU A 210 -92.57 -1.53 -7.90
N ASP A 211 -92.64 -0.79 -6.79
CA ASP A 211 -91.52 -0.63 -5.84
C ASP A 211 -91.12 -1.94 -5.15
N THR A 212 -91.97 -2.97 -5.18
CA THR A 212 -91.73 -4.28 -4.57
C THR A 212 -90.62 -5.10 -5.26
N LEU A 213 -90.15 -4.70 -6.45
CA LEU A 213 -89.17 -5.45 -7.22
C LEU A 213 -87.70 -5.21 -6.82
N LEU A 214 -87.43 -4.29 -5.89
CA LEU A 214 -86.06 -4.00 -5.42
C LEU A 214 -85.44 -5.16 -4.62
N TYR A 215 -86.26 -6.00 -4.00
CA TYR A 215 -85.81 -7.14 -3.19
C TYR A 215 -85.72 -8.45 -3.97
N GLU A 216 -86.16 -8.47 -5.23
CA GLU A 216 -86.13 -9.70 -6.02
C GLU A 216 -84.69 -10.01 -6.47
N PRO A 217 -84.23 -11.27 -6.33
CA PRO A 217 -82.95 -11.71 -6.87
C PRO A 217 -82.84 -11.41 -8.37
N VAL A 218 -81.69 -10.90 -8.80
CA VAL A 218 -81.42 -10.55 -10.21
C VAL A 218 -81.73 -11.70 -11.15
N ASP A 219 -81.42 -12.95 -10.76
CA ASP A 219 -81.69 -14.15 -11.57
C ASP A 219 -83.18 -14.31 -11.94
N LYS A 220 -84.10 -14.05 -11.01
CA LYS A 220 -85.55 -14.11 -11.30
C LYS A 220 -85.99 -12.97 -12.22
N VAL A 221 -85.38 -11.80 -12.07
CA VAL A 221 -85.66 -10.65 -12.93
C VAL A 221 -85.17 -10.92 -14.35
N LEU A 222 -84.00 -11.53 -14.52
CA LEU A 222 -83.45 -11.95 -15.81
C LEU A 222 -84.23 -13.13 -16.42
N GLU A 223 -84.73 -14.06 -15.61
CA GLU A 223 -85.64 -15.11 -16.07
C GLU A 223 -86.94 -14.51 -16.63
N ARG A 224 -87.53 -13.54 -15.93
CA ARG A 224 -88.70 -12.81 -16.44
C ARG A 224 -88.39 -12.04 -17.72
N LEU A 225 -87.21 -11.42 -17.82
CA LEU A 225 -86.74 -10.79 -19.06
C LEU A 225 -86.70 -11.80 -20.21
N SER A 226 -86.20 -13.01 -19.98
CA SER A 226 -86.13 -14.05 -21.01
C SER A 226 -87.50 -14.50 -21.54
N ASN A 227 -88.55 -14.28 -20.74
CA ASN A 227 -89.94 -14.57 -21.08
C ASN A 227 -90.72 -13.35 -21.61
N ASP A 228 -90.15 -12.13 -21.56
CA ASP A 228 -90.74 -10.94 -22.17
C ASP A 228 -90.85 -11.12 -23.68
N GLN A 229 -92.04 -10.88 -24.23
CA GLN A 229 -92.34 -11.19 -25.63
C GLN A 229 -91.38 -10.47 -26.60
N ARG A 230 -91.08 -9.19 -26.35
CA ARG A 230 -90.19 -8.41 -27.23
C ARG A 230 -88.76 -8.94 -27.12
N PHE A 231 -88.25 -9.11 -25.90
CA PHE A 231 -86.90 -9.63 -25.70
C PHE A 231 -86.74 -11.06 -26.26
N LYS A 232 -87.74 -11.92 -26.08
CA LYS A 232 -87.77 -13.30 -26.59
C LYS A 232 -87.64 -13.36 -28.12
N GLU A 233 -88.28 -12.45 -28.84
CA GLU A 233 -88.13 -12.35 -30.30
C GLU A 233 -86.70 -12.00 -30.71
N TYR A 234 -86.05 -11.05 -30.01
CA TYR A 234 -84.63 -10.74 -30.24
C TYR A 234 -83.72 -11.90 -29.88
N LEU A 235 -84.03 -12.64 -28.81
CA LEU A 235 -83.29 -13.81 -28.36
C LEU A 235 -83.35 -14.93 -29.40
N ILE A 236 -84.54 -15.27 -29.91
CA ILE A 236 -84.72 -16.27 -30.98
C ILE A 236 -83.89 -15.90 -32.21
N LYS A 237 -84.07 -14.68 -32.73
CA LYS A 237 -83.35 -14.20 -33.92
C LYS A 237 -81.83 -14.21 -33.73
N THR A 238 -81.35 -13.87 -32.53
CA THR A 238 -79.93 -13.90 -32.20
C THR A 238 -79.41 -15.34 -32.14
N CYS A 239 -80.16 -16.25 -31.51
CA CYS A 239 -79.78 -17.66 -31.42
C CYS A 239 -79.71 -18.32 -32.81
N GLU A 240 -80.70 -18.07 -33.68
CA GLU A 240 -80.72 -18.55 -35.06
C GLU A 240 -79.50 -18.05 -35.86
N LYS A 241 -79.18 -16.76 -35.76
CA LYS A 241 -78.04 -16.16 -36.47
C LYS A 241 -76.68 -16.72 -36.05
N ASN A 242 -76.55 -17.21 -34.82
CA ASN A 242 -75.32 -17.75 -34.26
C ASN A 242 -75.33 -19.28 -34.14
N GLN A 243 -76.40 -19.94 -34.61
CA GLN A 243 -76.57 -21.41 -34.57
C GLN A 243 -76.44 -22.00 -33.15
N VAL A 244 -76.97 -21.30 -32.15
CA VAL A 244 -76.94 -21.75 -30.75
C VAL A 244 -78.32 -22.16 -30.26
N ASN A 245 -78.35 -23.11 -29.33
CA ASN A 245 -79.60 -23.59 -28.74
C ASN A 245 -80.21 -22.51 -27.82
N ILE A 246 -81.44 -22.09 -28.13
CA ILE A 246 -82.13 -21.05 -27.38
C ILE A 246 -82.36 -21.39 -25.90
N GLU A 247 -82.72 -22.63 -25.59
CA GLU A 247 -82.97 -23.05 -24.20
C GLU A 247 -81.68 -23.06 -23.39
N ALA A 248 -80.54 -23.38 -24.03
CA ALA A 248 -79.23 -23.25 -23.40
C ALA A 248 -78.89 -21.79 -23.07
N VAL A 249 -79.15 -20.86 -23.99
CA VAL A 249 -78.91 -19.42 -23.77
C VAL A 249 -79.87 -18.86 -22.69
N LYS A 250 -81.15 -19.25 -22.71
CA LYS A 250 -82.12 -18.88 -21.66
C LYS A 250 -81.69 -19.38 -20.28
N LYS A 251 -81.24 -20.62 -20.18
CA LYS A 251 -80.71 -21.19 -18.95
C LYS A 251 -79.49 -20.42 -18.44
N CYS A 252 -78.62 -19.95 -19.34
CA CYS A 252 -77.50 -19.09 -18.97
C CYS A 252 -77.99 -17.74 -18.43
N ILE A 253 -78.99 -17.10 -19.06
CA ILE A 253 -79.53 -15.79 -18.64
C ILE A 253 -79.95 -15.79 -17.16
N SER A 254 -80.65 -16.83 -16.69
CA SER A 254 -81.06 -16.95 -15.29
C SER A 254 -79.94 -17.35 -14.34
N GLY A 255 -78.76 -17.73 -14.83
CA GLY A 255 -77.56 -18.04 -14.04
C GLY A 255 -76.48 -16.95 -14.08
N LEU A 256 -76.63 -15.91 -14.91
CA LEU A 256 -75.63 -14.86 -15.10
C LEU A 256 -75.33 -14.10 -13.81
N CYS A 257 -76.32 -13.89 -12.93
CA CYS A 257 -76.03 -13.26 -11.65
C CYS A 257 -75.23 -14.22 -10.78
N HIS A 258 -75.54 -15.51 -10.72
CA HIS A 258 -74.76 -16.45 -9.92
C HIS A 258 -73.29 -16.53 -10.35
N THR A 259 -73.02 -16.56 -11.67
CA THR A 259 -71.66 -16.52 -12.23
C THR A 259 -70.94 -15.21 -11.88
N SER A 260 -71.65 -14.09 -11.79
CA SER A 260 -71.09 -12.76 -11.51
C SER A 260 -71.10 -12.33 -10.03
N SER A 261 -71.81 -13.05 -9.14
CA SER A 261 -72.14 -12.61 -7.77
C SER A 261 -71.08 -12.90 -6.71
N LYS A 262 -69.95 -13.52 -7.06
CA LYS A 262 -68.95 -13.90 -6.05
C LYS A 262 -68.05 -12.74 -5.60
N GLU A 263 -68.01 -11.61 -6.32
CA GLU A 263 -67.03 -10.54 -6.06
C GLU A 263 -67.64 -9.11 -6.11
N LEU A 264 -66.92 -8.17 -5.49
CA LEU A 264 -67.32 -6.80 -5.04
C LEU A 264 -67.75 -5.82 -6.15
N HIS A 265 -68.52 -4.80 -5.80
CA HIS A 265 -69.10 -3.83 -6.74
C HIS A 265 -68.18 -2.66 -7.12
N GLY A 266 -68.12 -2.32 -8.41
CA GLY A 266 -67.52 -1.10 -8.97
C GLY A 266 -67.87 -0.99 -10.46
N TYR A 267 -67.94 0.22 -11.02
CA TYR A 267 -68.35 0.40 -12.42
C TYR A 267 -67.67 1.59 -13.10
N ASP A 268 -66.71 1.31 -14.00
CA ASP A 268 -66.18 2.29 -14.96
C ASP A 268 -66.43 1.87 -16.41
N LYS A 269 -66.29 0.57 -16.74
CA LYS A 269 -66.41 0.07 -18.12
C LYS A 269 -66.77 -1.42 -18.18
N VAL A 270 -67.78 -1.82 -18.97
CA VAL A 270 -68.13 -3.24 -19.16
C VAL A 270 -67.25 -3.87 -20.22
N VAL A 271 -66.57 -4.96 -19.86
CA VAL A 271 -65.80 -5.77 -20.80
C VAL A 271 -66.26 -7.22 -20.70
N ILE A 272 -66.72 -7.79 -21.82
CA ILE A 272 -66.99 -9.22 -21.94
C ILE A 272 -65.72 -9.87 -22.48
N PHE A 273 -65.04 -10.66 -21.65
CA PHE A 273 -63.83 -11.37 -22.04
C PHE A 273 -64.12 -12.83 -22.31
N GLU A 274 -63.76 -13.32 -23.50
CA GLU A 274 -64.12 -14.66 -23.96
C GLU A 274 -63.67 -15.80 -23.03
N LYS A 275 -62.54 -15.64 -22.33
CA LYS A 275 -62.04 -16.65 -21.39
C LYS A 275 -62.84 -16.75 -20.09
N ASP A 276 -63.56 -15.69 -19.73
CA ASP A 276 -64.25 -15.59 -18.44
C ASP A 276 -65.67 -16.19 -18.50
N TRP A 277 -66.18 -16.51 -19.70
CA TRP A 277 -67.60 -16.83 -19.93
C TRP A 277 -67.76 -17.95 -20.97
N ALA A 278 -68.77 -18.80 -20.80
CA ALA A 278 -69.14 -19.75 -21.84
C ALA A 278 -69.78 -19.04 -23.06
N VAL A 279 -69.69 -19.63 -24.25
CA VAL A 279 -70.25 -19.06 -25.50
C VAL A 279 -71.70 -18.60 -25.34
N ASN A 280 -72.54 -19.39 -24.68
CA ASN A 280 -73.95 -19.06 -24.45
C ASN A 280 -74.11 -17.86 -23.50
N GLU A 281 -73.24 -17.71 -22.50
CA GLU A 281 -73.22 -16.57 -21.58
C GLU A 281 -72.74 -15.30 -22.28
N ILE A 282 -71.72 -15.39 -23.15
CA ILE A 282 -71.24 -14.26 -23.97
C ILE A 282 -72.36 -13.74 -24.87
N ILE A 283 -73.09 -14.63 -25.54
CA ILE A 283 -74.22 -14.27 -26.40
C ILE A 283 -75.34 -13.63 -25.57
N ALA A 284 -75.66 -14.21 -24.41
CA ALA A 284 -76.66 -13.67 -23.49
C ALA A 284 -76.30 -12.26 -23.01
N LEU A 285 -75.07 -12.04 -22.52
CA LEU A 285 -74.57 -10.75 -22.04
C LEU A 285 -74.58 -9.71 -23.17
N GLY A 286 -74.04 -10.05 -24.33
CA GLY A 286 -74.03 -9.14 -25.48
C GLY A 286 -75.44 -8.73 -25.91
N LEU A 287 -76.38 -9.67 -25.94
CA LEU A 287 -77.77 -9.40 -26.26
C LEU A 287 -78.45 -8.49 -25.22
N ILE A 288 -78.28 -8.79 -23.93
CA ILE A 288 -78.86 -8.00 -22.83
C ILE A 288 -78.32 -6.57 -22.87
N PHE A 289 -76.99 -6.40 -22.95
CA PHE A 289 -76.38 -5.07 -22.97
C PHE A 289 -76.78 -4.28 -24.21
N LYS A 290 -76.85 -4.94 -25.37
CA LYS A 290 -77.34 -4.29 -26.60
C LYS A 290 -78.80 -3.88 -26.49
N TYR A 291 -79.66 -4.71 -25.92
CA TYR A 291 -81.10 -4.44 -25.76
C TYR A 291 -81.37 -3.25 -24.82
N TYR A 292 -80.54 -3.08 -23.78
CA TYR A 292 -80.63 -1.96 -22.82
C TYR A 292 -79.75 -0.75 -23.17
N GLY A 293 -78.96 -0.81 -24.26
CA GLY A 293 -78.09 0.28 -24.66
C GLY A 293 -76.87 0.49 -23.75
N ILE A 294 -76.44 -0.55 -23.03
CA ILE A 294 -75.25 -0.50 -22.17
C ILE A 294 -74.01 -0.64 -23.06
N PRO A 295 -73.09 0.34 -23.06
CA PRO A 295 -71.86 0.23 -23.81
C PRO A 295 -70.98 -0.87 -23.21
N PHE A 296 -70.48 -1.77 -24.07
CA PHE A 296 -69.56 -2.82 -23.67
C PHE A 296 -68.49 -3.03 -24.73
N GLU A 297 -67.34 -3.50 -24.27
CA GLU A 297 -66.25 -3.97 -25.10
C GLU A 297 -66.17 -5.49 -25.08
N TYR A 298 -65.60 -6.06 -26.15
CA TYR A 298 -65.38 -7.48 -26.26
C TYR A 298 -63.92 -7.77 -26.52
N MET A 299 -63.36 -8.62 -25.68
CA MET A 299 -62.01 -9.13 -25.82
C MET A 299 -62.07 -10.62 -26.17
N ASN A 300 -61.37 -11.00 -27.24
CA ASN A 300 -61.25 -12.41 -27.63
C ASN A 300 -60.33 -13.17 -26.68
N ALA A 301 -60.16 -14.48 -26.88
CA ALA A 301 -59.25 -15.30 -26.08
C ALA A 301 -57.78 -14.81 -26.05
N ASN A 302 -57.36 -13.98 -27.00
CA ASN A 302 -56.00 -13.42 -27.08
C ASN A 302 -55.88 -12.04 -26.41
N GLU A 303 -56.86 -11.61 -25.61
CA GLU A 303 -56.88 -10.30 -24.93
C GLU A 303 -56.88 -9.10 -25.89
N GLN A 304 -57.28 -9.33 -27.15
CA GLN A 304 -57.37 -8.27 -28.14
C GLN A 304 -58.79 -7.70 -28.14
N LEU A 305 -58.88 -6.37 -28.06
CA LEU A 305 -60.12 -5.66 -28.28
C LEU A 305 -60.53 -5.83 -29.74
N VAL A 306 -61.60 -6.58 -29.98
CA VAL A 306 -62.09 -6.89 -31.32
C VAL A 306 -63.58 -6.58 -31.43
N LYS A 307 -64.08 -6.51 -32.67
CA LYS A 307 -65.51 -6.42 -32.91
C LYS A 307 -66.19 -7.66 -32.32
N PHE A 308 -67.30 -7.45 -31.61
CA PHE A 308 -68.09 -8.53 -31.01
C PHE A 308 -68.39 -9.63 -32.06
N SER A 309 -67.91 -10.84 -31.80
CA SER A 309 -67.89 -11.94 -32.77
C SER A 309 -69.28 -12.46 -33.15
N TYR A 310 -70.29 -12.19 -32.31
CA TYR A 310 -71.64 -12.72 -32.47
C TYR A 310 -72.59 -11.71 -33.11
N LYS A 311 -73.47 -12.20 -33.98
CA LYS A 311 -74.47 -11.38 -34.67
C LYS A 311 -75.66 -11.14 -33.76
N LEU A 312 -75.75 -9.95 -33.16
CA LEU A 312 -76.88 -9.56 -32.32
C LEU A 312 -78.05 -9.04 -33.17
N ALA A 313 -79.28 -9.42 -32.83
CA ALA A 313 -80.46 -8.80 -33.41
C ALA A 313 -80.57 -7.34 -32.93
N LEU A 314 -80.79 -6.41 -33.86
CA LEU A 314 -80.94 -4.97 -33.58
C LEU A 314 -82.41 -4.65 -33.33
N ARG A 315 -82.63 -3.70 -32.42
CA ARG A 315 -83.94 -3.12 -32.08
C ARG A 315 -84.52 -2.30 -33.21
#